data_AF-A0A291ISH0-F1
#
_entry.id   AF-A0A291ISH0-F1
#
_cell.length_a   1.000
_cell.length_b   1.000
_cell.length_c   1.000
_cell.angle_alpha   90.00
_cell.angle_beta   90.00
_cell.angle_gamma   90.00
#
_symmetry.space_group_name_H-M   'P 1'
#
loop_
_entity.id
_entity.type
_entity.pdbx_description
1 polymer ?
#
loop_
_entity_poly.entity_id
_entity_poly.type
_entity_poly.pdbx_seq_one_letter_code
_entity_poly.pdbx_strand_id
1 'polypeptide(L)'
;MKNKIIYNAGSMFNEAQWDARKREGEELRKMFPDYTIKNPVDFDTNQGTAPTNEEIFALDYKGIKESDIVILEMDGWDSGTHMEFGLVVEMAKNDPSKLVFPIISDFRYKQGVIHGEIVGFGLNEMITGAFYDKDLNKGDVPQLTVVDSHKSAREAIKAILTGDTKNYRERFDIKDLYKQTNDVYHGFNK
;
A
#
# COMPACT_ATOMS: atom_id res chain seq x y z
N MET A 1 -6.01 -23.45 11.84
CA MET A 1 -4.92 -22.48 11.59
C MET A 1 -5.56 -21.24 10.99
N LYS A 2 -5.23 -20.03 11.48
CA LYS A 2 -5.73 -18.79 10.87
C LYS A 2 -5.20 -18.71 9.44
N ASN A 3 -6.08 -18.52 8.47
CA ASN A 3 -5.68 -18.34 7.08
C ASN A 3 -4.96 -17.00 6.95
N LYS A 4 -3.75 -16.98 6.40
CA LYS A 4 -2.99 -15.73 6.26
C LYS A 4 -3.44 -14.99 5.01
N ILE A 5 -3.77 -13.72 5.13
CA ILE A 5 -4.45 -12.98 4.06
C ILE A 5 -3.65 -11.74 3.66
N ILE A 6 -3.46 -11.58 2.35
CA ILE A 6 -2.99 -10.33 1.73
C ILE A 6 -4.17 -9.70 0.98
N TYR A 7 -4.52 -8.47 1.32
CA TYR A 7 -5.47 -7.67 0.55
C TYR A 7 -4.70 -6.73 -0.38
N ASN A 8 -5.03 -6.73 -1.67
CA ASN A 8 -4.33 -5.92 -2.68
C ASN A 8 -5.34 -5.13 -3.51
N ALA A 9 -5.39 -3.82 -3.27
CA ALA A 9 -6.35 -2.91 -3.89
C ALA A 9 -5.66 -1.71 -4.54
N GLY A 10 -6.42 -1.07 -5.42
CA GLY A 10 -6.03 0.04 -6.26
C GLY A 10 -7.07 0.23 -7.35
N SER A 11 -7.01 1.36 -8.04
CA SER A 11 -7.94 1.70 -9.11
C SER A 11 -8.10 0.59 -10.14
N MET A 12 -9.32 0.42 -10.65
CA MET A 12 -9.73 -0.64 -11.58
C MET A 12 -10.84 -0.21 -12.55
N PHE A 13 -10.94 1.10 -12.85
CA PHE A 13 -12.01 1.68 -13.67
C PHE A 13 -11.78 1.56 -15.17
N ASN A 14 -10.54 1.29 -15.61
CA ASN A 14 -10.19 1.11 -17.02
C ASN A 14 -9.41 -0.19 -17.25
N GLU A 15 -9.31 -0.60 -18.51
CA GLU A 15 -8.67 -1.87 -18.92
C GLU A 15 -7.22 -1.98 -18.44
N ALA A 16 -6.42 -0.92 -18.60
CA ALA A 16 -5.02 -0.93 -18.17
C ALA A 16 -4.88 -1.14 -16.65
N GLN A 17 -5.75 -0.51 -15.87
CA GLN A 17 -5.81 -0.67 -14.42
C GLN A 17 -6.28 -2.07 -14.04
N TRP A 18 -7.34 -2.57 -14.67
CA TRP A 18 -7.87 -3.90 -14.46
C TRP A 18 -6.83 -4.99 -14.72
N ASP A 19 -6.13 -4.91 -15.84
CA ASP A 19 -5.06 -5.84 -16.20
C ASP A 19 -3.87 -5.76 -15.25
N ALA A 20 -3.53 -4.55 -14.77
CA ALA A 20 -2.52 -4.38 -13.74
C ALA A 20 -2.91 -5.11 -12.45
N ARG A 21 -4.14 -4.92 -11.94
CA ARG A 21 -4.63 -5.59 -10.72
C ARG A 21 -4.63 -7.11 -10.83
N LYS A 22 -5.00 -7.66 -12.01
CA LYS A 22 -4.95 -9.11 -12.27
C LYS A 22 -3.52 -9.63 -12.23
N ARG A 23 -2.62 -9.00 -12.98
CA ARG A 23 -1.20 -9.37 -13.02
C ARG A 23 -0.56 -9.32 -11.64
N GLU A 24 -0.87 -8.30 -10.84
CA GLU A 24 -0.34 -8.17 -9.48
C GLU A 24 -0.86 -9.28 -8.56
N GLY A 25 -2.14 -9.63 -8.65
CA GLY A 25 -2.72 -10.77 -7.94
C GLY A 25 -2.06 -12.10 -8.30
N GLU A 26 -1.81 -12.34 -9.59
CA GLU A 26 -1.09 -13.54 -10.04
C GLU A 26 0.33 -13.60 -9.48
N GLU A 27 1.07 -12.49 -9.52
CA GLU A 27 2.43 -12.43 -8.97
C GLU A 27 2.47 -12.61 -7.46
N LEU A 28 1.48 -12.09 -6.73
CA LEU A 28 1.30 -12.35 -5.29
C LEU A 28 1.06 -13.83 -5.02
N ARG A 29 0.16 -14.48 -5.76
CA ARG A 29 -0.13 -15.92 -5.61
C ARG A 29 1.08 -16.79 -5.90
N LYS A 30 1.86 -16.44 -6.92
CA LYS A 30 3.11 -17.14 -7.25
C LYS A 30 4.16 -17.01 -6.13
N MET A 31 4.29 -15.82 -5.55
CA MET A 31 5.31 -15.56 -4.52
C MET A 31 4.90 -16.06 -3.13
N PHE A 32 3.61 -16.07 -2.83
CA PHE A 32 3.06 -16.40 -1.51
C PHE A 32 1.96 -17.48 -1.62
N PRO A 33 2.31 -18.72 -2.00
CA PRO A 33 1.32 -19.79 -2.24
C PRO A 33 0.53 -20.19 -0.98
N ASP A 34 1.08 -19.94 0.21
CA ASP A 34 0.44 -20.22 1.50
C ASP A 34 -0.48 -19.09 1.99
N TYR A 35 -0.61 -18.00 1.21
CA TYR A 35 -1.47 -16.86 1.55
C TYR A 35 -2.70 -16.84 0.65
N THR A 36 -3.83 -16.46 1.24
CA THR A 36 -5.02 -16.10 0.48
C THR A 36 -4.89 -14.66 -0.02
N ILE A 37 -4.89 -14.50 -1.33
CA ILE A 37 -4.81 -13.20 -2.00
C ILE A 37 -6.22 -12.71 -2.30
N LYS A 38 -6.65 -11.66 -1.59
CA LYS A 38 -7.92 -10.97 -1.81
C LYS A 38 -7.66 -9.73 -2.67
N ASN A 39 -8.06 -9.80 -3.94
CA ASN A 39 -8.05 -8.63 -4.83
C ASN A 39 -9.49 -8.28 -5.20
N PRO A 40 -9.88 -7.00 -5.14
CA PRO A 40 -11.21 -6.58 -5.59
C PRO A 40 -11.52 -6.95 -7.04
N VAL A 41 -10.51 -6.96 -7.92
CA VAL A 41 -10.63 -7.37 -9.33
C VAL A 41 -11.06 -8.83 -9.52
N ASP A 42 -10.83 -9.68 -8.53
CA ASP A 42 -11.18 -11.09 -8.57
C ASP A 42 -12.54 -11.39 -7.94
N PHE A 43 -13.23 -10.37 -7.41
CA PHE A 43 -14.59 -10.54 -6.94
C PHE A 43 -15.49 -10.90 -8.11
N ASP A 44 -16.42 -11.83 -7.86
CA ASP A 44 -17.22 -12.42 -8.92
C ASP A 44 -18.00 -11.34 -9.68
N THR A 45 -17.57 -11.07 -10.91
CA THR A 45 -18.23 -10.15 -11.83
C THR A 45 -19.36 -10.81 -12.60
N ASN A 46 -19.51 -12.14 -12.52
CA ASN A 46 -20.59 -12.89 -13.19
C ASN A 46 -21.89 -12.89 -12.39
N GLN A 47 -22.09 -11.87 -11.55
CA GLN A 47 -23.35 -11.72 -10.86
C GLN A 47 -24.41 -11.31 -11.90
N GLY A 48 -25.42 -12.16 -12.10
CA GLY A 48 -26.59 -11.81 -12.90
C GLY A 48 -27.38 -10.62 -12.33
N THR A 49 -26.99 -10.13 -11.16
CA THR A 49 -27.55 -8.97 -10.47
C THR A 49 -26.39 -8.10 -9.99
N ALA A 50 -26.40 -6.80 -10.31
CA ALA A 50 -25.37 -5.90 -9.80
C ALA A 50 -25.44 -5.84 -8.25
N PRO A 51 -24.30 -5.93 -7.54
CA PRO A 51 -24.29 -5.82 -6.09
C PRO A 51 -24.70 -4.41 -5.65
N THR A 52 -25.30 -4.31 -4.48
CA THR A 52 -25.60 -3.03 -3.84
C THR A 52 -24.35 -2.37 -3.26
N ASN A 53 -24.38 -1.06 -3.07
CA ASN A 53 -23.27 -0.34 -2.41
C ASN A 53 -22.97 -0.87 -1.00
N GLU A 54 -24.00 -1.32 -0.27
CA GLU A 54 -23.85 -1.91 1.07
C GLU A 54 -23.08 -3.23 1.00
N GLU A 55 -23.39 -4.09 0.03
CA GLU A 55 -22.70 -5.37 -0.16
C GLU A 55 -21.24 -5.17 -0.57
N ILE A 56 -20.98 -4.23 -1.50
CA ILE A 56 -19.61 -3.88 -1.93
C ILE A 56 -18.81 -3.41 -0.70
N PHE A 57 -19.34 -2.41 0.03
CA PHE A 57 -18.68 -1.90 1.23
C PHE A 57 -18.43 -3.00 2.26
N ALA A 58 -19.41 -3.86 2.54
CA ALA A 58 -19.27 -4.94 3.51
C ALA A 58 -18.20 -5.97 3.09
N LEU A 59 -18.11 -6.28 1.80
CA LEU A 59 -17.10 -7.19 1.25
C LEU A 59 -15.70 -6.61 1.36
N ASP A 60 -15.49 -5.37 0.92
CA ASP A 60 -14.19 -4.69 0.99
C ASP A 60 -13.74 -4.47 2.43
N TYR A 61 -14.64 -3.96 3.28
CA TYR A 61 -14.38 -3.74 4.70
C TYR A 61 -13.98 -5.05 5.41
N LYS A 62 -14.66 -6.16 5.11
CA LYS A 62 -14.28 -7.48 5.63
C LYS A 62 -12.94 -7.93 5.07
N GLY A 63 -12.66 -7.66 3.80
CA GLY A 63 -11.39 -7.90 3.12
C GLY A 63 -10.20 -7.32 3.88
N ILE A 64 -10.24 -6.01 4.13
CA ILE A 64 -9.18 -5.27 4.85
C ILE A 64 -9.12 -5.62 6.35
N LYS A 65 -10.26 -5.90 6.99
CA LYS A 65 -10.29 -6.20 8.42
C LYS A 65 -9.63 -7.55 8.73
N GLU A 66 -9.88 -8.56 7.88
CA GLU A 66 -9.38 -9.92 8.07
C GLU A 66 -7.93 -10.10 7.60
N SER A 67 -7.39 -9.18 6.80
CA SER A 67 -6.04 -9.29 6.26
C SER A 67 -4.95 -9.06 7.30
N ASP A 68 -3.84 -9.78 7.17
CA ASP A 68 -2.64 -9.54 7.96
C ASP A 68 -1.75 -8.49 7.26
N ILE A 69 -1.80 -8.47 5.93
CA ILE A 69 -1.04 -7.53 5.08
C ILE A 69 -2.00 -6.84 4.12
N VAL A 70 -1.86 -5.53 3.97
CA VAL A 70 -2.64 -4.71 3.03
C VAL A 70 -1.70 -3.97 2.09
N ILE A 71 -1.97 -4.06 0.79
CA ILE A 71 -1.27 -3.34 -0.27
C ILE A 71 -2.28 -2.43 -0.97
N LEU A 72 -1.94 -1.15 -1.12
CA LEU A 72 -2.83 -0.11 -1.65
C LEU A 72 -2.08 0.74 -2.68
N GLU A 73 -2.51 0.75 -3.94
CA GLU A 73 -2.00 1.68 -4.95
C GLU A 73 -2.60 3.07 -4.71
N MET A 74 -1.78 4.02 -4.26
CA MET A 74 -2.26 5.34 -3.84
C MET A 74 -2.45 6.28 -5.04
N ASP A 75 -1.74 6.02 -6.13
CA ASP A 75 -1.81 6.81 -7.35
C ASP A 75 -3.14 6.62 -8.09
N GLY A 76 -3.64 7.69 -8.72
CA GLY A 76 -4.82 7.64 -9.59
C GLY A 76 -6.11 8.22 -9.03
N TRP A 77 -6.08 8.87 -7.87
CA TRP A 77 -7.25 9.57 -7.28
C TRP A 77 -8.46 8.66 -7.07
N ASP A 78 -8.23 7.38 -6.78
CA ASP A 78 -9.31 6.47 -6.41
C ASP A 78 -9.76 6.72 -4.97
N SER A 79 -10.91 7.40 -4.83
CA SER A 79 -11.51 7.67 -3.52
C SER A 79 -11.83 6.40 -2.73
N GLY A 80 -12.08 5.27 -3.40
CA GLY A 80 -12.29 3.98 -2.76
C GLY A 80 -11.03 3.50 -2.06
N THR A 81 -9.92 3.42 -2.79
CA THR A 81 -8.62 3.04 -2.22
C THR A 81 -8.14 4.02 -1.14
N HIS A 82 -8.42 5.33 -1.28
CA HIS A 82 -8.08 6.32 -0.24
C HIS A 82 -8.92 6.14 1.05
N MET A 83 -10.20 5.78 0.91
CA MET A 83 -11.04 5.43 2.06
C MET A 83 -10.53 4.16 2.76
N GLU A 84 -10.19 3.12 1.98
CA GLU A 84 -9.58 1.89 2.51
C GLU A 84 -8.28 2.19 3.26
N PHE A 85 -7.42 3.04 2.70
CA PHE A 85 -6.18 3.47 3.35
C PHE A 85 -6.44 4.09 4.72
N GLY A 86 -7.37 5.04 4.82
CA GLY A 86 -7.73 5.65 6.10
C GLY A 86 -8.22 4.64 7.14
N LEU A 87 -9.07 3.69 6.73
CA LEU A 87 -9.56 2.62 7.60
C LEU A 87 -8.43 1.69 8.05
N VAL A 88 -7.54 1.31 7.14
CA VAL A 88 -6.43 0.37 7.40
C VAL A 88 -5.38 1.01 8.29
N VAL A 89 -5.09 2.30 8.13
CA VAL A 89 -4.22 3.07 9.04
C VAL A 89 -4.76 2.99 10.47
N GLU A 90 -6.04 3.27 10.68
CA GLU A 90 -6.63 3.20 12.02
C GLU A 90 -6.62 1.77 12.57
N MET A 91 -6.92 0.76 11.74
CA MET A 91 -6.81 -0.64 12.15
C MET A 91 -5.39 -1.02 12.57
N ALA A 92 -4.37 -0.61 11.81
CA ALA A 92 -2.96 -0.90 12.10
C ALA A 92 -2.48 -0.21 13.38
N LYS A 93 -2.98 1.00 13.69
CA LYS A 93 -2.68 1.67 14.97
C LYS A 93 -3.19 0.89 16.17
N ASN A 94 -4.28 0.16 15.99
CA ASN A 94 -4.89 -0.68 17.02
C ASN A 94 -4.45 -2.17 16.97
N ASP A 95 -3.76 -2.58 15.92
CA ASP A 95 -3.26 -3.95 15.70
C ASP A 95 -1.82 -3.93 15.16
N PRO A 96 -0.81 -4.04 16.04
CA PRO A 96 0.62 -4.07 15.67
C PRO A 96 1.01 -5.15 14.65
N SER A 97 0.19 -6.19 14.49
CA SER A 97 0.47 -7.30 13.57
C SER A 97 0.05 -7.03 12.13
N LYS A 98 -0.79 -5.99 11.92
CA LYS A 98 -1.24 -5.59 10.59
C LYS A 98 -0.18 -4.74 9.90
N LEU A 99 0.25 -5.17 8.72
CA LEU A 99 1.23 -4.47 7.89
C LEU A 99 0.55 -3.78 6.71
N VAL A 100 0.99 -2.57 6.42
CA VAL A 100 0.39 -1.68 5.41
C VAL A 100 1.47 -1.23 4.43
N PHE A 101 1.19 -1.44 3.14
CA PHE A 101 2.08 -1.11 2.03
C PHE A 101 1.37 -0.18 1.05
N PRO A 102 1.31 1.13 1.35
CA PRO A 102 0.93 2.11 0.34
C PRO A 102 2.00 2.15 -0.76
N ILE A 103 1.56 2.05 -2.00
CA ILE A 103 2.40 2.13 -3.19
C ILE A 103 2.26 3.51 -3.80
N ILE A 104 3.40 4.09 -4.16
CA ILE A 104 3.48 5.31 -4.96
C ILE A 104 4.41 5.03 -6.13
N SER A 105 3.78 4.66 -7.23
CA SER A 105 4.38 4.37 -8.52
C SER A 105 4.78 5.63 -9.33
N ASP A 106 4.28 6.81 -8.96
CA ASP A 106 4.64 8.06 -9.61
C ASP A 106 6.15 8.31 -9.55
N PHE A 107 6.80 8.27 -10.73
CA PHE A 107 8.25 8.40 -10.83
C PHE A 107 8.77 9.76 -10.36
N ARG A 108 7.93 10.81 -10.31
CA ARG A 108 8.32 12.15 -9.82
C ARG A 108 8.62 12.13 -8.33
N TYR A 109 8.03 11.19 -7.61
CA TYR A 109 8.26 10.99 -6.19
C TYR A 109 9.72 10.64 -5.84
N LYS A 110 10.43 10.03 -6.79
CA LYS A 110 11.85 9.65 -6.66
C LYS A 110 12.78 10.85 -6.74
N GLN A 111 12.26 12.05 -7.02
CA GLN A 111 13.05 13.28 -7.13
C GLN A 111 13.49 13.84 -5.77
N GLY A 112 13.05 13.22 -4.66
CA GLY A 112 13.58 13.49 -3.33
C GLY A 112 12.48 13.82 -2.32
N VAL A 113 12.84 13.69 -1.05
CA VAL A 113 12.02 14.03 0.11
C VAL A 113 12.36 15.47 0.53
N ILE A 114 11.36 16.36 0.57
CA ILE A 114 11.52 17.76 1.01
C ILE A 114 11.35 17.83 2.54
N HIS A 115 12.37 18.31 3.25
CA HIS A 115 12.36 18.42 4.72
C HIS A 115 12.06 17.10 5.47
N GLY A 116 12.45 15.97 4.91
CA GLY A 116 12.14 14.66 5.50
C GLY A 116 10.73 14.16 5.20
N GLU A 117 9.93 14.95 4.47
CA GLU A 117 8.61 14.57 3.99
C GLU A 117 8.51 14.45 2.47
N ILE A 118 7.60 13.60 2.08
CA ILE A 118 7.26 13.32 0.71
C ILE A 118 6.46 14.50 0.17
N VAL A 119 6.79 14.92 -1.05
CA VAL A 119 5.99 15.92 -1.74
C VAL A 119 4.70 15.27 -2.21
N GLY A 120 3.57 15.94 -1.96
CA GLY A 120 2.24 15.42 -2.30
C GLY A 120 2.11 14.99 -3.77
N PHE A 121 2.74 15.67 -4.73
CA PHE A 121 2.75 15.33 -6.18
C PHE A 121 1.41 14.82 -6.77
N GLY A 122 0.28 15.30 -6.24
CA GLY A 122 -1.06 14.87 -6.65
C GLY A 122 -1.78 13.98 -5.62
N LEU A 123 -1.15 13.55 -4.55
CA LEU A 123 -1.79 12.97 -3.38
C LEU A 123 -2.07 14.06 -2.34
N ASN A 124 -3.23 13.95 -1.70
CA ASN A 124 -3.61 14.86 -0.62
C ASN A 124 -2.70 14.68 0.60
N GLU A 125 -2.33 15.78 1.25
CA GLU A 125 -1.39 15.78 2.37
C GLU A 125 -1.94 15.09 3.63
N MET A 126 -3.25 14.92 3.77
CA MET A 126 -3.82 14.08 4.82
C MET A 126 -3.43 12.60 4.62
N ILE A 127 -3.34 12.16 3.36
CA ILE A 127 -2.90 10.81 3.01
C ILE A 127 -1.39 10.68 3.25
N THR A 128 -0.59 11.58 2.66
CA THR A 128 0.87 11.48 2.75
C THR A 128 1.37 11.74 4.18
N GLY A 129 0.68 12.57 4.95
CA GLY A 129 0.98 12.80 6.37
C GLY A 129 0.88 11.52 7.21
N ALA A 130 -0.04 10.60 6.89
CA ALA A 130 -0.17 9.33 7.59
C ALA A 130 1.06 8.41 7.42
N PHE A 131 1.85 8.58 6.35
CA PHE A 131 3.09 7.84 6.15
C PHE A 131 4.15 8.14 7.22
N TYR A 132 4.01 9.28 7.89
CA TYR A 132 4.89 9.78 8.93
C TYR A 132 4.31 9.64 10.33
N ASP A 133 3.14 9.00 10.48
CA ASP A 133 2.54 8.73 11.77
C ASP A 133 3.54 7.90 12.62
N LYS A 134 3.95 8.48 13.75
CA LYS A 134 4.96 7.91 14.64
C LYS A 134 4.52 6.57 15.21
N ASP A 135 3.22 6.31 15.31
CA ASP A 135 2.71 5.05 15.84
C ASP A 135 2.90 3.88 14.89
N LEU A 136 2.86 4.14 13.58
CA LEU A 136 3.04 3.13 12.54
C LEU A 136 4.49 3.03 12.03
N ASN A 137 5.35 3.98 12.42
CA ASN A 137 6.71 4.11 11.94
C ASN A 137 7.77 3.80 13.02
N LYS A 138 7.67 2.62 13.65
CA LYS A 138 8.56 2.18 14.74
C LYS A 138 9.42 0.98 14.33
N GLY A 139 10.61 0.86 14.93
CA GLY A 139 11.51 -0.28 14.73
C GLY A 139 12.15 -0.38 13.33
N ASP A 140 12.89 -1.46 13.09
CA ASP A 140 13.59 -1.71 11.82
C ASP A 140 12.64 -2.05 10.68
N VAL A 141 11.51 -2.70 11.00
CA VAL A 141 10.40 -2.97 10.08
C VAL A 141 9.19 -2.19 10.60
N PRO A 142 8.83 -1.05 9.98
CA PRO A 142 7.63 -0.32 10.35
C PRO A 142 6.36 -1.09 9.96
N GLN A 143 5.26 -0.82 10.66
CA GLN A 143 3.95 -1.34 10.27
C GLN A 143 3.51 -0.76 8.93
N LEU A 144 3.79 0.52 8.68
CA LEU A 144 3.54 1.17 7.41
C LEU A 144 4.85 1.39 6.66
N THR A 145 5.01 0.66 5.55
CA THR A 145 6.17 0.78 4.65
C THR A 145 5.69 1.32 3.31
N VAL A 146 6.14 2.53 2.95
CA VAL A 146 5.77 3.13 1.67
C VAL A 146 6.74 2.63 0.62
N VAL A 147 6.24 2.10 -0.50
CA VAL A 147 7.06 1.46 -1.54
C VAL A 147 6.77 2.06 -2.92
N ASP A 148 7.71 1.95 -3.85
CA ASP A 148 7.62 2.60 -5.17
C ASP A 148 6.92 1.74 -6.24
N SER A 149 6.55 0.50 -5.91
CA SER A 149 5.88 -0.41 -6.84
C SER A 149 5.33 -1.64 -6.12
N HIS A 150 4.38 -2.34 -6.78
CA HIS A 150 3.94 -3.66 -6.34
C HIS A 150 5.07 -4.69 -6.29
N LYS A 151 6.11 -4.56 -7.12
CA LYS A 151 7.28 -5.45 -7.05
C LYS A 151 8.02 -5.25 -5.73
N SER A 152 8.32 -3.99 -5.39
CA SER A 152 8.97 -3.63 -4.13
C SER A 152 8.14 -4.05 -2.92
N ALA A 153 6.80 -3.89 -2.99
CA ALA A 153 5.89 -4.39 -1.95
C ALA A 153 6.07 -5.90 -1.71
N ARG A 154 6.08 -6.70 -2.78
CA ARG A 154 6.27 -8.16 -2.69
C ARG A 154 7.64 -8.53 -2.13
N GLU A 155 8.70 -7.88 -2.59
CA GLU A 155 10.05 -8.14 -2.08
C GLU A 155 10.19 -7.76 -0.59
N ALA A 156 9.57 -6.65 -0.19
CA ALA A 156 9.52 -6.20 1.20
C ALA A 156 8.75 -7.18 2.09
N ILE A 157 7.57 -7.64 1.65
CA ILE A 157 6.79 -8.66 2.36
C ILE A 157 7.62 -9.95 2.49
N LYS A 158 8.24 -10.42 1.41
CA LYS A 158 9.08 -11.63 1.44
C LYS A 158 10.20 -11.49 2.45
N ALA A 159 10.90 -10.35 2.48
CA ALA A 159 11.96 -10.07 3.43
C ALA A 159 11.48 -10.17 4.89
N ILE A 160 10.31 -9.61 5.22
CA ILE A 160 9.71 -9.76 6.55
C ILE A 160 9.44 -11.23 6.87
N LEU A 161 8.79 -11.95 5.94
CA LEU A 161 8.37 -13.33 6.17
C LEU A 161 9.53 -14.31 6.30
N THR A 162 10.66 -14.05 5.64
CA THR A 162 11.89 -14.86 5.75
C THR A 162 12.85 -14.37 6.82
N GLY A 163 12.54 -13.26 7.50
CA GLY A 163 13.42 -12.64 8.50
C GLY A 163 14.63 -11.90 7.91
N ASP A 164 14.69 -11.68 6.60
CA ASP A 164 15.76 -10.91 5.92
C ASP A 164 15.51 -9.40 6.05
N THR A 165 15.50 -8.90 7.30
CA THR A 165 15.11 -7.52 7.63
C THR A 165 16.30 -6.60 7.87
N LYS A 166 17.52 -7.07 7.59
CA LYS A 166 18.72 -6.22 7.68
C LYS A 166 18.59 -5.06 6.71
N ASN A 167 18.77 -3.84 7.23
CA ASN A 167 18.65 -2.58 6.50
C ASN A 167 17.33 -2.48 5.73
N TYR A 168 16.23 -3.03 6.29
CA TYR A 168 14.95 -3.13 5.62
C TYR A 168 14.45 -1.80 5.06
N ARG A 169 14.49 -0.74 5.89
CA ARG A 169 14.09 0.61 5.52
C ARG A 169 14.87 1.15 4.32
N GLU A 170 16.20 1.02 4.35
CA GLU A 170 17.10 1.44 3.27
C GLU A 170 16.92 0.65 1.97
N ARG A 171 16.18 -0.47 2.01
CA ARG A 171 15.91 -1.31 0.84
C ARG A 171 14.53 -1.07 0.23
N PHE A 172 13.54 -0.79 1.07
CA PHE A 172 12.14 -0.85 0.64
C PHE A 172 11.34 0.40 0.98
N ASP A 173 11.68 1.09 2.08
CA ASP A 173 10.90 2.23 2.52
C ASP A 173 11.38 3.49 1.79
N ILE A 174 10.53 4.01 0.89
CA ILE A 174 10.90 5.18 0.07
C ILE A 174 11.17 6.42 0.93
N LYS A 175 10.62 6.48 2.15
CA LYS A 175 10.92 7.52 3.15
C LYS A 175 12.41 7.54 3.51
N ASP A 176 13.05 6.37 3.57
CA ASP A 176 14.45 6.22 3.92
C ASP A 176 15.34 6.14 2.66
N LEU A 177 14.92 5.45 1.60
CA LEU A 177 15.66 5.36 0.31
C LEU A 177 15.93 6.73 -0.31
N TYR A 178 14.94 7.63 -0.30
CA TYR A 178 15.05 8.96 -0.90
C TYR A 178 15.22 10.07 0.13
N LYS A 179 15.61 9.70 1.35
CA LYS A 179 15.95 10.65 2.41
C LYS A 179 17.13 11.50 1.97
N GLN A 180 16.85 12.63 1.33
CA GLN A 180 17.87 13.60 0.98
C GLN A 180 18.19 14.45 2.20
N THR A 181 19.48 14.61 2.44
CA THR A 181 20.05 15.45 3.49
C THR A 181 19.85 16.92 3.14
N ASN A 182 18.70 17.52 3.44
CA ASN A 182 18.43 18.97 3.44
C ASN A 182 18.82 19.85 2.23
N ASP A 183 19.47 19.32 1.19
CA ASP A 183 20.20 20.10 0.18
C ASP A 183 19.41 20.32 -1.11
N VAL A 184 18.18 19.82 -1.19
CA VAL A 184 17.34 19.97 -2.39
C VAL A 184 16.06 20.74 -2.04
N TYR A 185 16.25 22.00 -1.69
CA TYR A 185 15.21 23.01 -1.86
C TYR A 185 15.22 23.46 -3.33
N HIS A 186 14.28 22.98 -4.12
CA HIS A 186 14.03 23.48 -5.49
C HIS A 186 13.05 24.67 -5.52
N GLY A 187 12.70 25.24 -4.36
CA GLY A 187 11.90 26.46 -4.35
C GLY A 187 12.70 27.58 -5.01
N PHE A 188 12.05 28.31 -5.93
CA PHE A 188 12.63 29.52 -6.51
C PHE A 188 13.18 30.39 -5.38
N ASN A 189 14.45 30.79 -5.52
CA ASN A 189 15.09 31.73 -4.60
C ASN A 189 14.15 32.95 -4.43
N LYS A 190 13.84 33.28 -3.17
CA LYS A 190 13.10 34.50 -2.83
C LYS A 190 13.90 35.74 -3.23
#